data_AF-A0A536I5U3-F1
#
_entry.id   AF-A0A536I5U3-F1
#
_cell.length_a   1.000
_cell.length_b   1.000
_cell.length_c   1.000
_cell.angle_alpha   90.00
_cell.angle_beta   90.00
_cell.angle_gamma   90.00
#
_symmetry.space_group_name_H-M   'P 1'
#
loop_
_entity.id
_entity.type
_entity.pdbx_description
1 polymer ?
#
loop_
_entity_poly.entity_id
_entity_poly.type
_entity_poly.pdbx_seq_one_letter_code
_entity_poly.pdbx_strand_id
1 'polypeptide(L)'
;MLVTGACATQQLLAAGTLERRAGAERPSAAHAPLAALAFVIGGFGMIGAPPLVGFPGRFFIDLIAYQFSPTTGTVLVLATLLLLVGQLRAVILLFGTTPTTWKAEPRPVAGVIGAVIFAALLAGGLQPNGFLHPIASFADEFLKAMRPL
;
A
#
# COMPACT_ATOMS: atom_id res chain seq x y z
N MET A 1 3.62 11.07 0.19
CA MET A 1 4.88 10.67 -0.46
C MET A 1 5.69 9.68 0.39
N LEU A 2 5.99 9.95 1.67
CA LEU A 2 6.75 9.03 2.54
C LEU A 2 6.13 7.64 2.71
N VAL A 3 4.81 7.56 2.97
CA VAL A 3 4.09 6.28 3.12
C VAL A 3 4.17 5.43 1.86
N THR A 4 3.85 6.01 0.70
CA THR A 4 3.94 5.33 -0.59
C THR A 4 5.35 4.85 -0.88
N GLY A 5 6.36 5.67 -0.58
CA GLY A 5 7.77 5.30 -0.74
C GLY A 5 8.16 4.12 0.15
N ALA A 6 7.81 4.16 1.44
CA ALA A 6 8.09 3.06 2.38
C ALA A 6 7.42 1.75 1.94
N CYS A 7 6.16 1.81 1.51
CA CYS A 7 5.42 0.68 0.98
C CYS A 7 6.06 0.11 -0.30
N ALA A 8 6.49 0.98 -1.23
CA ALA A 8 7.16 0.57 -2.46
C ALA A 8 8.51 -0.10 -2.17
N THR A 9 9.32 0.49 -1.27
CA THR A 9 10.60 -0.10 -0.85
C THR A 9 10.39 -1.47 -0.21
N GLN A 10 9.41 -1.61 0.69
CA GLN A 10 9.04 -2.89 1.28
C GLN A 10 8.65 -3.91 0.22
N GLN A 11 7.81 -3.51 -0.75
CA GLN A 11 7.32 -4.41 -1.78
C GLN A 11 8.44 -4.89 -2.71
N LEU A 12 9.39 -4.02 -3.04
CA LEU A 12 10.60 -4.40 -3.79
C LEU A 12 11.50 -5.34 -2.98
N LEU A 13 11.66 -5.09 -1.68
CA LEU A 13 12.47 -5.93 -0.79
C LEU A 13 11.84 -7.32 -0.65
N ALA A 14 10.52 -7.39 -0.51
CA ALA A 14 9.74 -8.63 -0.47
C ALA A 14 9.80 -9.39 -1.82
N ALA A 15 9.65 -8.69 -2.94
CA ALA A 15 9.79 -9.28 -4.28
C ALA A 15 11.17 -9.89 -4.48
N GLY A 16 12.23 -9.17 -4.11
CA GLY A 16 13.60 -9.68 -4.20
C GLY A 16 13.85 -10.92 -3.32
N THR A 17 13.21 -11.00 -2.15
CA THR A 17 13.27 -12.23 -1.34
C THR A 17 12.50 -13.39 -1.96
N LEU A 18 11.35 -13.14 -2.59
CA LEU A 18 10.55 -14.16 -3.28
C LEU A 18 11.32 -14.74 -4.48
N GLU A 19 11.92 -13.89 -5.31
CA GLU A 19 12.72 -14.30 -6.46
C GLU A 19 13.93 -15.14 -6.03
N ARG A 20 14.67 -14.68 -5.02
CA ARG A 20 15.84 -15.42 -4.49
C ARG A 20 15.47 -16.79 -3.93
N ARG A 21 14.28 -16.93 -3.37
CA ARG A 21 13.81 -18.16 -2.72
C ARG A 21 13.17 -19.15 -3.71
N ALA A 22 12.62 -18.65 -4.81
CA ALA A 22 12.04 -19.46 -5.87
C ALA A 22 13.12 -20.16 -6.72
N GLY A 23 14.29 -19.54 -6.90
CA GLY A 23 15.36 -20.11 -7.72
C GLY A 23 14.93 -20.26 -9.19
N ALA A 24 14.88 -21.50 -9.70
CA ALA A 24 14.40 -21.80 -11.05
C ALA A 24 12.87 -21.98 -11.13
N GLU A 25 12.20 -22.09 -9.99
CA GLU A 25 10.73 -22.20 -9.93
C GLU A 25 10.06 -20.83 -9.94
N ARG A 26 8.73 -20.82 -10.07
CA ARG A 26 7.96 -19.57 -9.99
C ARG A 26 7.89 -19.07 -8.53
N PRO A 27 7.96 -17.74 -8.31
CA PRO A 27 7.72 -17.15 -6.99
C PRO A 27 6.39 -17.58 -6.41
N SER A 28 6.41 -18.12 -5.18
CA SER A 28 5.24 -18.62 -4.47
C SER A 28 5.40 -18.42 -2.97
N ALA A 29 4.28 -18.19 -2.29
CA ALA A 29 4.20 -18.13 -0.83
C ALA A 29 4.65 -19.43 -0.14
N ALA A 30 4.68 -20.56 -0.85
CA ALA A 30 5.19 -21.82 -0.31
C ALA A 30 6.68 -21.74 0.09
N HIS A 31 7.46 -20.91 -0.60
CA HIS A 31 8.90 -20.77 -0.40
C HIS A 31 9.28 -19.66 0.59
N ALA A 32 8.48 -18.59 0.64
CA ALA A 32 8.71 -17.44 1.51
C ALA A 32 7.37 -16.78 1.89
N PRO A 33 6.60 -17.37 2.82
CA PRO A 33 5.26 -16.92 3.14
C PRO A 33 5.22 -15.53 3.78
N LEU A 34 6.22 -15.18 4.60
CA LEU A 34 6.26 -13.87 5.26
C LEU A 34 6.68 -12.78 4.26
N ALA A 35 7.59 -13.10 3.34
CA ALA A 35 7.88 -12.22 2.21
C ALA A 35 6.66 -12.00 1.31
N ALA A 36 5.91 -13.05 0.97
CA ALA A 36 4.68 -12.94 0.20
C ALA A 36 3.64 -12.04 0.90
N LEU A 37 3.47 -12.22 2.21
CA LEU A 37 2.57 -11.40 3.01
C LEU A 37 3.03 -9.93 3.08
N ALA A 38 4.33 -9.68 3.26
CA ALA A 38 4.90 -8.34 3.20
C ALA A 38 4.73 -7.68 1.83
N PHE A 39 4.88 -8.43 0.73
CA PHE A 39 4.62 -7.94 -0.62
C PHE A 39 3.16 -7.49 -0.79
N VAL A 40 2.23 -8.31 -0.31
CA VAL A 40 0.79 -8.02 -0.39
C VAL A 40 0.44 -6.77 0.39
N ILE A 41 0.89 -6.70 1.65
CA ILE A 41 0.67 -5.56 2.52
C ILE A 41 1.24 -4.27 1.92
N GLY A 42 2.47 -4.32 1.40
CA GLY A 42 3.12 -3.17 0.77
C GLY A 42 2.25 -2.62 -0.36
N GLY A 43 1.71 -3.49 -1.21
CA GLY A 43 0.82 -3.06 -2.29
C GLY A 43 -0.49 -2.45 -1.82
N PHE A 44 -1.15 -3.01 -0.80
CA PHE A 44 -2.33 -2.39 -0.20
C PHE A 44 -2.03 -1.02 0.44
N GLY A 45 -0.85 -0.89 1.06
CA GLY A 45 -0.36 0.38 1.59
C GLY A 45 -0.07 1.43 0.50
N MET A 46 0.40 1.01 -0.68
CA MET A 46 0.59 1.93 -1.82
C MET A 46 -0.73 2.40 -2.43
N ILE A 47 -1.73 1.50 -2.51
CA ILE A 47 -3.08 1.83 -2.99
C ILE A 47 -3.77 2.79 -2.02
N GLY A 48 -3.39 2.78 -0.74
CA GLY A 48 -4.04 3.54 0.31
C GLY A 48 -5.36 2.89 0.71
N ALA A 49 -5.38 1.57 0.88
CA ALA A 49 -6.58 0.85 1.27
C ALA A 49 -7.03 1.23 2.71
N PRO A 50 -8.35 1.37 2.98
CA PRO A 50 -8.85 1.48 4.34
C PRO A 50 -8.51 0.22 5.17
N PRO A 51 -8.18 0.32 6.47
CA PRO A 51 -8.07 1.51 7.31
C PRO A 51 -6.62 2.04 7.45
N LEU A 52 -5.77 1.94 6.41
CA LEU A 52 -4.37 2.37 6.51
C LEU A 52 -4.23 3.89 6.46
N VAL A 53 -3.19 4.43 7.10
CA VAL A 53 -2.90 5.88 7.17
C VAL A 53 -2.79 6.57 5.80
N GLY A 54 -2.49 5.82 4.73
CA GLY A 54 -2.45 6.34 3.36
C GLY A 54 -3.83 6.67 2.76
N PHE A 55 -4.91 6.09 3.31
CA PHE A 55 -6.25 6.22 2.76
C PHE A 55 -6.80 7.66 2.79
N PRO A 56 -6.81 8.38 3.93
CA PRO A 56 -7.41 9.72 3.97
C PRO A 56 -6.76 10.68 2.97
N GLY A 57 -5.43 10.67 2.88
CA GLY A 57 -4.69 11.50 1.93
C GLY A 57 -5.05 11.18 0.48
N ARG A 58 -5.17 9.90 0.13
CA ARG A 58 -5.57 9.49 -1.23
C ARG A 58 -7.01 9.88 -1.54
N PHE A 59 -7.91 9.67 -0.59
CA PHE A 59 -9.32 10.03 -0.72
C PHE A 59 -9.52 11.54 -0.95
N PHE A 60 -8.83 12.39 -0.19
CA PHE A 60 -8.92 13.85 -0.39
C PHE A 60 -8.34 14.30 -1.74
N ILE A 61 -7.26 13.67 -2.21
CA ILE A 61 -6.72 13.95 -3.56
C ILE A 61 -7.76 13.64 -4.63
N ASP A 62 -8.41 12.47 -4.54
CA ASP A 62 -9.42 12.07 -5.51
C ASP A 62 -10.65 13.00 -5.46
N LEU A 63 -11.08 13.44 -4.26
CA LEU A 63 -12.15 14.44 -4.11
C LEU A 63 -11.79 15.81 -4.70
N ILE A 64 -10.60 16.33 -4.42
CA ILE A 64 -10.15 17.62 -4.95
C ILE A 64 -10.07 17.54 -6.48
N ALA A 65 -9.52 16.45 -7.01
CA ALA A 65 -9.45 16.24 -8.44
C ALA A 65 -10.84 16.18 -9.08
N TYR A 66 -11.80 15.51 -8.44
CA TYR A 66 -13.18 15.45 -8.92
C TYR A 66 -13.89 16.81 -8.90
N GLN A 67 -13.65 17.64 -7.87
CA GLN A 67 -14.19 19.00 -7.79
C GLN A 67 -13.58 19.93 -8.84
N PHE A 68 -12.28 19.79 -9.14
CA PHE A 68 -11.60 20.59 -10.15
C PHE A 68 -11.99 20.17 -11.57
N SER A 69 -12.06 18.86 -11.82
CA SER A 69 -12.39 18.28 -13.12
C SER A 69 -12.95 16.87 -12.94
N PRO A 70 -14.25 16.64 -13.25
CA PRO A 70 -14.88 15.33 -13.11
C PRO A 70 -14.15 14.23 -13.91
N THR A 71 -13.58 14.58 -15.06
CA THR A 71 -12.82 13.63 -15.91
C THR A 71 -11.52 13.20 -15.22
N THR A 72 -10.79 14.14 -14.64
CA THR A 72 -9.54 13.86 -13.91
C THR A 72 -9.80 13.00 -12.68
N GLY A 73 -10.83 13.32 -11.89
CA GLY A 73 -11.24 12.50 -10.75
C GLY A 73 -11.62 11.07 -11.17
N THR A 74 -12.39 10.93 -12.24
CA THR A 74 -12.79 9.60 -12.77
C THR A 74 -11.58 8.77 -13.20
N VAL A 75 -10.62 9.36 -13.91
CA VAL A 75 -9.39 8.68 -14.33
C VAL A 75 -8.55 8.22 -13.13
N LEU A 76 -8.45 9.04 -12.08
CA LEU A 76 -7.72 8.67 -10.86
C LEU A 76 -8.37 7.49 -10.13
N VAL A 77 -9.70 7.50 -10.01
CA VAL A 77 -10.46 6.40 -9.42
C VAL A 77 -10.27 5.11 -10.24
N LEU A 78 -10.37 5.19 -11.57
CA LEU A 78 -10.12 4.05 -12.45
C LEU A 78 -8.69 3.52 -12.32
N ALA A 79 -7.69 4.40 -12.22
CA ALA A 79 -6.31 4.00 -11.99
C ALA A 79 -6.15 3.25 -10.65
N THR A 80 -6.80 3.73 -9.59
CA THR A 80 -6.80 3.06 -8.28
C THR A 80 -7.47 1.67 -8.35
N LEU A 81 -8.57 1.54 -9.10
CA LEU A 81 -9.23 0.25 -9.34
C LEU A 81 -8.34 -0.72 -10.13
N LEU A 82 -7.65 -0.25 -11.17
CA LEU A 82 -6.71 -1.08 -11.95
C LEU A 82 -5.53 -1.55 -11.09
N LEU A 83 -5.01 -0.70 -10.22
CA LEU A 83 -3.96 -1.07 -9.25
C LEU A 83 -4.46 -2.15 -8.29
N LEU A 84 -5.70 -2.04 -7.80
CA LEU A 84 -6.31 -3.06 -6.95
C LEU A 84 -6.45 -4.41 -7.68
N VAL A 85 -6.90 -4.41 -8.93
CA VAL A 85 -6.97 -5.63 -9.75
C VAL A 85 -5.59 -6.24 -9.95
N GLY A 86 -4.57 -5.42 -10.25
CA GLY A 86 -3.19 -5.87 -10.36
C GLY A 86 -2.67 -6.52 -9.08
N GLN A 87 -2.94 -5.91 -7.93
CA GLN A 87 -2.54 -6.44 -6.63
C GLN A 87 -3.29 -7.74 -6.28
N LEU A 88 -4.59 -7.82 -6.59
CA LEU A 88 -5.38 -9.04 -6.38
C LEU A 88 -4.85 -10.19 -7.25
N ARG A 89 -4.50 -9.92 -8.51
CA ARG A 89 -3.88 -10.91 -9.39
C ARG A 89 -2.54 -11.39 -8.82
N ALA A 90 -1.73 -10.50 -8.28
CA ALA A 90 -0.45 -10.88 -7.66
C ALA A 90 -0.67 -11.77 -6.42
N VAL A 91 -1.67 -11.47 -5.58
CA VAL A 91 -2.06 -12.32 -4.44
C VAL A 91 -2.44 -13.72 -4.92
N ILE A 92 -3.31 -13.83 -5.93
CA ILE A 92 -3.74 -15.12 -6.47
C ILE A 92 -2.55 -15.91 -7.03
N LEU A 93 -1.61 -15.25 -7.72
CA LEU A 93 -0.43 -15.92 -8.26
C LEU A 93 0.53 -16.41 -7.17
N LEU A 94 0.70 -15.64 -6.09
CA LEU A 94 1.59 -15.99 -4.99
C LEU A 94 1.01 -17.08 -4.08
N PHE A 95 -0.30 -17.06 -3.82
CA PHE A 95 -0.96 -17.93 -2.85
C PHE A 95 -1.84 -19.03 -3.49
N GLY A 96 -2.06 -18.99 -4.80
CA GLY A 96 -2.91 -19.95 -5.51
C GLY A 96 -2.30 -21.35 -5.69
N THR A 97 -1.06 -21.56 -5.26
CA THR A 97 -0.42 -22.88 -5.23
C THR A 97 -0.49 -23.47 -3.84
N THR A 98 -1.17 -24.61 -3.68
CA THR A 98 -1.19 -25.35 -2.41
C THR A 98 0.21 -25.89 -2.11
N PRO A 99 0.84 -25.55 -0.97
CA PRO A 99 2.16 -26.08 -0.63
C PRO A 99 2.08 -27.59 -0.41
N THR A 100 2.91 -28.36 -1.12
CA THR A 100 3.07 -29.80 -0.87
C THR A 100 4.00 -30.06 0.32
N THR A 101 4.84 -29.09 0.68
CA THR A 101 5.72 -29.13 1.85
C THR A 101 5.77 -27.75 2.51
N TRP A 102 5.67 -27.71 3.84
CA TRP A 102 5.78 -26.47 4.60
C TRP A 102 7.21 -26.31 5.09
N LYS A 103 7.96 -25.36 4.52
CA LYS A 103 9.30 -25.00 4.98
C LYS A 103 9.23 -23.68 5.76
N ALA A 104 9.80 -23.66 6.96
CA ALA A 104 9.94 -22.44 7.73
C ALA A 104 10.88 -21.47 7.00
N GLU A 105 10.50 -20.20 6.90
CA GLU A 105 11.27 -19.18 6.20
C GLU A 105 12.56 -18.85 6.99
N PRO A 106 13.77 -19.14 6.47
CA PRO A 106 14.99 -18.81 7.17
C PRO A 106 15.23 -17.29 7.09
N ARG A 107 15.44 -16.63 8.23
CA ARG A 107 15.74 -15.19 8.32
C ARG A 107 14.68 -14.32 7.59
N PRO A 108 13.45 -14.22 8.11
CA PRO A 108 12.33 -13.54 7.44
C PRO A 108 12.41 -12.01 7.55
N VAL A 109 13.55 -11.41 7.18
CA VAL A 109 13.81 -9.97 7.36
C VAL A 109 12.77 -9.13 6.61
N ALA A 110 12.45 -9.48 5.35
CA ALA A 110 11.44 -8.77 4.57
C ALA A 110 10.05 -8.89 5.21
N GLY A 111 9.71 -10.07 5.72
CA GLY A 111 8.48 -10.33 6.46
C GLY A 111 8.35 -9.48 7.72
N VAL A 112 9.40 -9.44 8.54
CA VAL A 112 9.42 -8.68 9.80
C VAL A 112 9.34 -7.19 9.53
N ILE A 113 10.15 -6.66 8.60
CA ILE A 113 10.09 -5.25 8.21
C ILE A 113 8.68 -4.91 7.70
N GLY A 114 8.10 -5.77 6.86
CA GLY A 114 6.76 -5.57 6.35
C GLY A 114 5.69 -5.56 7.44
N ALA A 115 5.81 -6.43 8.45
CA ALA A 115 4.90 -6.44 9.59
C ALA A 115 5.03 -5.16 10.45
N VAL A 116 6.26 -4.66 10.67
CA VAL A 116 6.49 -3.42 11.41
C VAL A 116 5.89 -2.22 10.67
N ILE A 117 6.12 -2.12 9.36
CA ILE A 117 5.54 -1.05 8.53
C ILE A 117 4.02 -1.16 8.55
N PHE A 118 3.46 -2.37 8.38
CA PHE A 118 2.01 -2.57 8.47
C PHE A 118 1.41 -2.07 9.77
N ALA A 119 2.01 -2.46 10.90
CA ALA A 119 1.54 -2.06 12.22
C ALA A 119 1.57 -0.54 12.39
N ALA A 120 2.62 0.12 11.91
CA ALA A 120 2.71 1.58 11.91
C ALA A 120 1.63 2.23 11.04
N LEU A 121 1.39 1.71 9.82
CA LEU A 121 0.36 2.21 8.91
C LEU A 121 -1.05 2.01 9.46
N LEU A 122 -1.29 0.87 10.10
CA LEU A 122 -2.56 0.52 10.70
C LEU A 122 -2.85 1.38 11.94
N ALA A 123 -1.86 1.54 12.82
CA ALA A 123 -1.98 2.40 14.00
C ALA A 123 -2.26 3.85 13.59
N GLY A 124 -1.53 4.36 12.59
CA GLY A 124 -1.76 5.72 12.07
C GLY A 124 -3.13 5.90 11.40
N GLY A 125 -3.67 4.85 10.77
CA GLY A 125 -4.98 4.92 10.12
C GLY A 125 -6.16 4.70 11.07
N LEU A 126 -5.98 3.94 12.16
CA LEU A 126 -6.97 3.77 13.23
C LEU A 126 -7.08 5.01 14.13
N GLN A 127 -6.03 5.83 14.21
CA GLN A 127 -6.03 7.10 14.94
C GLN A 127 -5.89 8.31 13.99
N PRO A 128 -6.86 8.55 13.10
CA PRO A 128 -6.75 9.59 12.07
C PRO A 128 -6.75 11.00 12.68
N ASN A 129 -7.32 11.19 13.87
CA ASN A 129 -7.41 12.50 14.54
C ASN A 129 -6.04 13.13 14.84
N GLY A 130 -4.98 12.33 15.02
CA GLY A 130 -3.63 12.83 15.29
C GLY A 130 -2.97 13.55 14.11
N PHE A 131 -3.33 13.17 12.87
CA PHE A 131 -2.74 13.74 11.65
C PHE A 131 -3.71 14.59 10.84
N LEU A 132 -5.03 14.41 10.99
CA LEU A 132 -6.02 15.21 10.26
C LEU A 132 -6.10 16.66 10.72
N HIS A 133 -5.88 16.93 12.01
CA HIS A 133 -5.97 18.28 12.55
C HIS A 133 -4.96 19.28 11.92
N PRO A 134 -3.66 18.96 11.82
CA PRO A 134 -2.70 19.84 11.14
C PRO A 134 -2.91 19.94 9.62
N ILE A 135 -3.47 18.89 8.98
CA ILE A 135 -3.79 18.93 7.55
C ILE A 135 -4.99 19.85 7.30
N ALA A 136 -6.01 19.78 8.16
CA ALA A 136 -7.18 20.65 8.08
C ALA A 136 -6.82 22.12 8.30
N SER A 137 -5.95 22.43 9.27
CA SER A 137 -5.49 23.80 9.50
C SER A 137 -4.70 24.36 8.32
N PHE A 138 -3.83 23.54 7.71
CA PHE A 138 -3.10 23.94 6.50
C PHE A 138 -4.02 24.14 5.29
N ALA A 139 -4.99 23.24 5.10
CA ALA A 139 -5.97 23.37 4.02
C ALA A 139 -6.80 24.66 4.15
N ASP A 140 -7.22 25.01 5.37
CA ASP A 140 -7.93 26.26 5.65
C ASP A 140 -7.07 27.50 5.33
N GLU A 141 -5.78 27.50 5.69
CA GLU A 141 -4.85 28.58 5.34
C GLU A 141 -4.65 28.69 3.83
N PHE A 142 -4.46 27.56 3.14
CA PHE A 142 -4.28 27.51 1.69
C PHE A 142 -5.53 28.01 0.94
N LEU A 143 -6.72 27.59 1.36
CA LEU A 143 -7.99 28.04 0.78
C LEU A 143 -8.24 29.53 1.02
N LYS A 144 -7.86 30.06 2.18
CA LYS A 144 -7.91 31.50 2.46
C LYS A 144 -6.96 32.28 1.55
N ALA A 145 -5.76 31.75 1.30
CA ALA A 145 -4.78 32.37 0.41
C ALA A 145 -5.20 32.36 -1.08
N MET A 146 -6.02 31.41 -1.50
CA MET A 146 -6.52 31.31 -2.88
C MET A 146 -7.85 32.05 -3.14
N ARG A 147 -8.53 32.57 -2.11
CA ARG A 147 -9.72 33.42 -2.35
C ARG A 147 -9.26 34.76 -2.94
N PRO A 148 -9.71 35.13 -4.15
CA PRO A 148 -9.47 36.49 -4.64
C PRO A 148 -10.22 37.47 -3.73
N LEU A 149 -9.56 38.58 -3.40
CA LEU A 149 -10.18 39.78 -2.83
C LEU A 149 -11.30 40.28 -3.73
#